data_AF-A0A7S1CI86-F1
#
_entry.id   AF-A0A7S1CI86-F1
#
_cell.length_a   1.000
_cell.length_b   1.000
_cell.length_c   1.000
_cell.angle_alpha   90.00
_cell.angle_beta   90.00
_cell.angle_gamma   90.00
#
_symmetry.space_group_name_H-M   'P 1'
#
loop_
_entity.id
_entity.type
_entity.pdbx_description
1 polymer ?
#
loop_
_entity_poly.entity_id
_entity_poly.type
_entity_poly.pdbx_seq_one_letter_code
_entity_poly.pdbx_strand_id
1 'polypeptide(L)'
;ADNAISVGGVADCTVCGVGTVPNLARDACEECEAGKVSPGGVPSCSPCLAGTAPDSLKSECIACDDNEVSPDGTTCVACSAGEEPDDPKANCRTCPEGTFGDDEGSECEQCAKGTYQPGSGETTCLTCGDNQYQDQAGQPGCKTTNAGFVSVGSPPTSQE
;
A
#
# COMPACT_ATOMS: atom_id res chain seq x y z
N ALA A 1 -11.17 15.40 -36.52
CA ALA A 1 -11.25 14.55 -35.31
C ALA A 1 -10.99 15.42 -34.09
N ASP A 2 -11.70 15.19 -32.98
CA ASP A 2 -11.74 16.08 -31.80
C ASP A 2 -10.42 16.16 -31.01
N ASN A 3 -9.43 15.35 -31.37
CA ASN A 3 -8.13 15.17 -30.76
C ASN A 3 -6.95 15.85 -31.49
N ALA A 4 -7.20 16.77 -32.42
CA ALA A 4 -6.16 17.43 -33.23
C ALA A 4 -6.26 18.96 -33.21
N ILE A 5 -5.11 19.61 -33.32
CA ILE A 5 -4.92 21.07 -33.40
C ILE A 5 -4.60 21.51 -34.83
N SER A 6 -4.84 22.77 -35.16
CA SER A 6 -4.38 23.40 -36.40
C SER A 6 -3.51 24.60 -36.08
N VAL A 7 -2.20 24.45 -36.27
CA VAL A 7 -1.23 25.53 -36.08
C VAL A 7 -1.08 26.29 -37.40
N GLY A 8 -1.51 27.55 -37.42
CA GLY A 8 -1.27 28.45 -38.57
C GLY A 8 -2.28 28.34 -39.73
N GLY A 9 -3.48 27.80 -39.51
CA GLY A 9 -4.57 27.84 -40.49
C GLY A 9 -4.35 27.00 -41.75
N VAL A 10 -3.37 26.10 -41.72
CA VAL A 10 -3.18 25.09 -42.77
C VAL A 10 -4.17 23.95 -42.60
N ALA A 11 -4.55 23.31 -43.71
CA ALA A 11 -5.51 22.19 -43.73
C ALA A 11 -4.97 20.91 -43.04
N ASP A 12 -3.76 20.96 -42.49
CA ASP A 12 -3.11 19.87 -41.78
C ASP A 12 -3.39 19.93 -40.27
N CYS A 13 -4.02 18.87 -39.77
CA CYS A 13 -4.35 18.69 -38.37
C CYS A 13 -3.24 17.89 -37.68
N THR A 14 -2.63 18.46 -36.64
CA THR A 14 -1.62 17.79 -35.83
C THR A 14 -2.27 17.17 -34.61
N VAL A 15 -2.00 15.90 -34.34
CA VAL A 15 -2.51 15.19 -33.16
C VAL A 15 -1.61 15.47 -31.96
N CYS A 16 -2.19 15.77 -30.81
CA CYS A 16 -1.41 15.98 -29.58
C CYS A 16 -0.77 14.67 -29.10
N GLY A 17 0.49 14.76 -28.68
CA GLY A 17 1.28 13.63 -28.20
C GLY A 17 0.91 13.21 -26.77
N VAL A 18 1.63 12.23 -26.25
CA VAL A 18 1.46 11.76 -24.86
C VAL A 18 1.56 12.91 -23.85
N GLY A 19 0.83 12.80 -22.76
CA GLY A 19 0.78 13.81 -21.71
C GLY A 19 0.13 15.14 -22.12
N THR A 20 -0.39 15.25 -23.35
CA THR A 20 -1.00 16.49 -23.86
C THR A 20 -2.34 16.25 -24.55
N VAL A 21 -3.17 17.29 -24.60
CA VAL A 21 -4.50 17.31 -25.24
C VAL A 21 -4.73 18.64 -25.95
N PRO A 22 -5.59 18.71 -26.99
CA PRO A 22 -5.88 19.98 -27.63
C PRO A 22 -6.57 20.95 -26.65
N ASN A 23 -6.12 22.21 -26.65
CA ASN A 23 -6.81 23.27 -25.91
C ASN A 23 -8.18 23.59 -26.53
N LEU A 24 -9.00 24.40 -25.83
CA LEU A 24 -10.33 24.80 -26.31
C LEU A 24 -10.30 25.51 -27.68
N ALA A 25 -9.23 26.28 -27.94
CA ALA A 25 -9.03 26.98 -29.21
C ALA A 25 -8.58 26.06 -30.36
N ARG A 26 -8.15 24.83 -30.04
CA ARG A 26 -7.61 23.82 -30.96
C ARG A 26 -6.41 24.34 -31.77
N ASP A 27 -5.62 25.21 -31.16
CA ASP A 27 -4.42 25.80 -31.76
C ASP A 27 -3.12 25.41 -31.03
N ALA A 28 -3.22 24.78 -29.85
CA ALA A 28 -2.09 24.30 -29.08
C ALA A 28 -2.44 23.01 -28.30
N CYS A 29 -1.41 22.24 -27.98
CA CYS A 29 -1.52 21.08 -27.08
C CYS A 29 -1.16 21.53 -25.66
N GLU A 30 -2.09 21.35 -24.74
CA GLU A 30 -1.93 21.63 -23.32
C GLU A 30 -1.54 20.36 -22.57
N GLU A 31 -0.63 20.51 -21.62
CA GLU A 31 -0.21 19.40 -20.76
C GLU A 31 -1.31 18.99 -19.79
N CYS A 32 -1.40 17.69 -19.53
CA CYS A 32 -2.27 17.17 -18.49
C CYS A 32 -1.82 17.67 -17.11
N GLU A 33 -2.78 18.08 -16.28
CA GLU A 33 -2.53 18.43 -14.88
C GLU A 33 -1.96 17.24 -14.08
N ALA A 34 -1.45 17.50 -12.88
CA ALA A 34 -0.97 16.44 -11.99
C ALA A 34 -2.05 15.37 -11.75
N GLY A 35 -1.63 14.11 -11.69
CA GLY A 35 -2.54 12.97 -11.54
C GLY A 35 -3.41 12.67 -12.75
N LYS A 36 -3.12 13.24 -13.93
CA LYS A 36 -3.83 12.92 -15.17
C LYS A 36 -2.87 12.50 -16.28
N VAL A 37 -3.36 11.65 -17.17
CA VAL A 37 -2.62 11.06 -18.29
C VAL A 37 -3.33 11.24 -19.62
N SER A 38 -2.56 11.20 -20.69
CA SER A 38 -3.01 11.16 -22.08
C SER A 38 -2.07 10.23 -22.84
N PRO A 39 -2.55 9.10 -23.42
CA PRO A 39 -1.72 8.26 -24.29
C PRO A 39 -1.42 8.93 -25.64
N GLY A 40 -1.84 10.18 -25.84
CA GLY A 40 -1.78 10.89 -27.11
C GLY A 40 -2.99 10.60 -27.98
N GLY A 41 -3.39 11.60 -28.76
CA GLY A 41 -4.54 11.48 -29.66
C GLY A 41 -5.89 11.29 -28.96
N VAL A 42 -6.01 11.72 -27.71
CA VAL A 42 -7.29 11.83 -27.00
C VAL A 42 -7.69 13.30 -26.84
N PRO A 43 -9.00 13.61 -26.76
CA PRO A 43 -9.48 14.98 -26.61
C PRO A 43 -9.36 15.53 -25.18
N SER A 44 -9.11 14.67 -24.19
CA SER A 44 -9.09 15.04 -22.77
C SER A 44 -8.22 14.10 -21.95
N CYS A 45 -7.59 14.63 -20.89
CA CYS A 45 -6.79 13.83 -19.98
C CYS A 45 -7.68 12.98 -19.07
N SER A 46 -7.23 11.77 -18.76
CA SER A 46 -7.88 10.86 -17.81
C SER A 46 -7.19 10.95 -16.44
N PRO A 47 -7.93 11.03 -15.33
CA PRO A 47 -7.32 10.94 -14.00
C PRO A 47 -6.78 9.54 -13.73
N CYS A 48 -5.69 9.48 -12.98
CA CYS A 48 -5.24 8.28 -12.29
C CYS A 48 -6.08 8.08 -11.03
N LEU A 49 -6.35 6.83 -10.70
CA LEU A 49 -7.13 6.47 -9.52
C LEU A 49 -6.21 6.22 -8.33
N ALA A 50 -6.81 6.03 -7.16
CA ALA A 50 -6.06 5.66 -5.98
C ALA A 50 -5.18 4.42 -6.22
N GLY A 51 -3.99 4.42 -5.61
CA GLY A 51 -2.99 3.38 -5.82
C GLY A 51 -2.22 3.46 -7.14
N THR A 52 -2.44 4.51 -7.95
CA THR A 52 -1.71 4.75 -9.20
C THR A 52 -1.22 6.19 -9.31
N ALA A 53 -0.16 6.44 -10.08
CA ALA A 53 0.32 7.78 -10.40
C ALA A 53 0.73 7.88 -11.87
N PRO A 54 0.76 9.08 -12.49
CA PRO A 54 1.24 9.23 -13.86
C PRO A 54 2.72 8.82 -13.98
N ASP A 55 3.07 8.15 -15.07
CA ASP A 55 4.48 7.97 -15.44
C ASP A 55 5.15 9.31 -15.77
N SER A 56 6.48 9.31 -16.00
CA SER A 56 7.24 10.53 -16.28
C SER A 56 6.76 11.32 -17.52
N LEU A 57 6.12 10.65 -18.48
CA LEU A 57 5.55 11.27 -19.69
C LEU A 57 4.05 11.57 -19.58
N LYS A 58 3.40 11.24 -18.45
CA LYS A 58 1.93 11.32 -18.27
C LYS A 58 1.17 10.59 -19.39
N SER A 59 1.72 9.48 -19.84
CA SER A 59 1.13 8.62 -20.88
C SER A 59 0.21 7.55 -20.30
N GLU A 60 0.54 7.06 -19.11
CA GLU A 60 -0.14 5.97 -18.42
C GLU A 60 -0.11 6.16 -16.90
N CYS A 61 -1.11 5.63 -16.21
CA CYS A 61 -1.14 5.55 -14.76
C CYS A 61 -0.47 4.25 -14.31
N ILE A 62 0.66 4.36 -13.63
CA ILE A 62 1.43 3.23 -13.11
C ILE A 62 1.01 2.94 -11.66
N ALA A 63 0.96 1.67 -11.28
CA ALA A 63 0.67 1.27 -9.92
C ALA A 63 1.82 1.66 -8.97
N CYS A 64 1.46 2.04 -7.74
CA CYS A 64 2.43 2.28 -6.69
C CYS A 64 3.05 0.97 -6.18
N ASP A 65 4.30 1.05 -5.71
CA ASP A 65 5.03 -0.09 -5.13
C ASP A 65 4.32 -0.63 -3.88
N ASP A 66 4.74 -1.80 -3.38
CA ASP A 66 4.01 -2.56 -2.35
C ASP A 66 3.81 -1.82 -1.01
N ASN A 67 4.71 -0.91 -0.65
CA ASN A 67 4.61 -0.07 0.55
C ASN A 67 4.03 1.33 0.27
N GLU A 68 3.69 1.66 -0.97
CA GLU A 68 3.28 3.01 -1.34
C GLU A 68 1.78 3.15 -1.56
N VAL A 69 1.27 4.35 -1.29
CA VAL A 69 -0.11 4.75 -1.55
C VAL A 69 -0.17 5.98 -2.44
N SER A 70 -1.26 6.10 -3.20
CA SER A 70 -1.60 7.34 -3.88
C SER A 70 -3.06 7.66 -3.60
N PRO A 71 -3.39 8.56 -2.67
CA PRO A 71 -4.78 8.86 -2.32
C PRO A 71 -5.54 9.52 -3.47
N ASP A 72 -4.89 10.49 -4.13
CA ASP A 72 -5.50 11.34 -5.17
C ASP A 72 -5.01 10.99 -6.58
N GLY A 73 -4.26 9.88 -6.72
CA GLY A 73 -3.72 9.45 -8.01
C GLY A 73 -2.58 10.31 -8.56
N THR A 74 -1.92 11.11 -7.73
CA THR A 74 -0.95 12.13 -8.19
C THR A 74 0.51 11.69 -8.06
N THR A 75 0.85 11.09 -6.93
CA THR A 75 2.18 10.59 -6.59
C THR A 75 2.03 9.36 -5.70
N CYS A 76 2.97 8.44 -5.79
CA CYS A 76 3.12 7.37 -4.82
C CYS A 76 3.93 7.89 -3.62
N VAL A 77 3.52 7.51 -2.42
CA VAL A 77 4.15 7.88 -1.16
C VAL A 77 4.23 6.64 -0.28
N ALA A 78 5.43 6.34 0.23
CA ALA A 78 5.67 5.25 1.15
C ALA A 78 4.88 5.40 2.46
N CYS A 79 4.33 4.29 2.94
CA CYS A 79 3.77 4.18 4.28
C CYS A 79 4.88 4.10 5.32
N SER A 80 4.63 4.70 6.50
CA SER A 80 5.62 4.70 7.59
C SER A 80 5.75 3.30 8.20
N ALA A 81 6.83 3.05 8.93
CA ALA A 81 6.96 1.85 9.75
C ALA A 81 5.76 1.71 10.72
N GLY A 82 5.25 0.49 10.86
CA GLY A 82 4.02 0.20 11.59
C GLY A 82 2.74 0.48 10.79
N GLU A 83 2.85 0.87 9.53
CA GLU A 83 1.73 1.01 8.61
C GLU A 83 1.90 0.12 7.38
N GLU A 84 0.79 -0.25 6.76
CA GLU A 84 0.73 -0.93 5.48
C GLU A 84 -0.27 -0.22 4.56
N PRO A 85 -0.14 -0.29 3.23
CA PRO A 85 -1.19 0.18 2.34
C PRO A 85 -2.53 -0.55 2.53
N ASP A 86 -3.64 0.17 2.40
CA ASP A 86 -4.95 -0.46 2.23
C ASP A 86 -5.11 -1.05 0.82
N ASP A 87 -6.20 -1.79 0.57
CA ASP A 87 -6.67 -2.08 -0.78
C ASP A 87 -7.78 -1.06 -1.08
N PRO A 88 -7.64 -0.14 -2.05
CA PRO A 88 -6.78 -0.19 -3.24
C PRO A 88 -5.53 0.74 -3.22
N LYS A 89 -4.77 0.80 -2.12
CA LYS A 89 -3.60 1.69 -1.90
C LYS A 89 -3.94 3.18 -1.92
N ALA A 90 -5.10 3.52 -1.35
CA ALA A 90 -5.56 4.88 -1.14
C ALA A 90 -5.00 5.49 0.16
N ASN A 91 -4.77 4.68 1.20
CA ASN A 91 -4.32 5.16 2.50
C ASN A 91 -3.35 4.17 3.16
N CYS A 92 -2.45 4.70 3.99
CA CYS A 92 -1.71 3.90 4.93
C CYS A 92 -2.59 3.59 6.13
N ARG A 93 -2.72 2.30 6.47
CA ARG A 93 -3.42 1.82 7.65
C ARG A 93 -2.42 1.31 8.67
N THR A 94 -2.63 1.63 9.93
CA THR A 94 -1.80 1.11 11.01
C THR A 94 -1.95 -0.39 11.17
N CYS A 95 -0.83 -1.05 11.45
CA CYS A 95 -0.83 -2.47 11.78
C CYS A 95 -1.69 -2.72 13.01
N PRO A 96 -2.71 -3.61 12.92
CA PRO A 96 -3.57 -3.91 14.06
C PRO A 96 -2.81 -4.64 15.17
N GLU A 97 -3.43 -4.71 16.35
CA GLU A 97 -2.92 -5.50 17.46
C GLU A 97 -2.64 -6.96 17.04
N GLY A 98 -1.58 -7.55 17.60
CA GLY A 98 -1.07 -8.86 17.22
C GLY A 98 -0.21 -8.86 15.96
N THR A 99 -0.07 -7.74 15.27
CA THR A 99 0.81 -7.57 14.10
C THR A 99 1.80 -6.43 14.29
N PHE A 100 2.83 -6.39 13.45
CA PHE A 100 3.79 -5.30 13.40
C PHE A 100 4.15 -4.98 11.95
N GLY A 101 4.59 -3.76 11.68
CA GLY A 101 5.06 -3.34 10.36
C GLY A 101 6.51 -2.89 10.45
N ASP A 102 7.41 -3.56 9.75
CA ASP A 102 8.80 -3.15 9.62
C ASP A 102 8.94 -1.91 8.70
N ASP A 103 10.16 -1.38 8.55
CA ASP A 103 10.45 -0.22 7.71
C ASP A 103 10.22 -0.47 6.20
N GLU A 104 10.07 -1.73 5.78
CA GLU A 104 9.70 -2.13 4.41
C GLU A 104 8.18 -2.08 4.20
N GLY A 105 7.38 -2.04 5.29
CA GLY A 105 5.98 -1.60 5.40
C GLY A 105 4.99 -2.08 4.32
N SER A 106 5.26 -3.20 3.67
CA SER A 106 4.48 -3.71 2.55
C SER A 106 3.26 -4.51 3.01
N GLU A 107 3.35 -5.14 4.18
CA GLU A 107 2.27 -5.88 4.83
C GLU A 107 2.55 -5.92 6.34
N CYS A 108 1.51 -5.91 7.17
CA CYS A 108 1.69 -6.10 8.60
C CYS A 108 1.89 -7.58 8.94
N GLU A 109 3.06 -7.91 9.49
CA GLU A 109 3.44 -9.28 9.82
C GLU A 109 2.86 -9.69 11.19
N GLN A 110 2.36 -10.92 11.26
CA GLN A 110 1.83 -11.47 12.52
C GLN A 110 2.94 -11.73 13.53
N CYS A 111 2.72 -11.36 14.78
CA CYS A 111 3.59 -11.77 15.87
C CYS A 111 3.68 -13.29 15.95
N ALA A 112 4.90 -13.83 15.85
CA ALA A 112 5.15 -15.26 15.93
C ALA A 112 4.76 -15.85 17.29
N LYS A 113 4.70 -17.19 17.35
CA LYS A 113 4.48 -17.90 18.63
C LYS A 113 5.58 -17.52 19.63
N GLY A 114 5.18 -17.32 20.88
CA GLY A 114 6.04 -16.81 21.95
C GLY A 114 6.16 -15.28 21.99
N THR A 115 5.60 -14.55 21.03
CA THR A 115 5.52 -13.09 21.02
C THR A 115 4.08 -12.59 20.88
N TYR A 116 3.89 -11.30 21.12
CA TYR A 116 2.59 -10.63 21.07
C TYR A 116 2.75 -9.13 20.82
N GLN A 117 1.69 -8.44 20.41
CA GLN A 117 1.71 -6.98 20.28
C GLN A 117 0.35 -6.38 20.70
N PRO A 118 0.25 -5.74 21.88
CA PRO A 118 -1.02 -5.19 22.36
C PRO A 118 -1.41 -3.85 21.70
N GLY A 119 -0.45 -3.14 21.10
CA GLY A 119 -0.65 -1.86 20.44
C GLY A 119 -0.88 -2.00 18.94
N SER A 120 -1.43 -0.95 18.33
CA SER A 120 -1.49 -0.79 16.88
C SER A 120 -0.39 0.15 16.41
N GLY A 121 0.11 -0.04 15.18
CA GLY A 121 1.14 0.84 14.60
C GLY A 121 2.54 0.55 15.11
N GLU A 122 2.77 -0.67 15.60
CA GLU A 122 4.02 -1.06 16.22
C GLU A 122 4.95 -1.72 15.22
N THR A 123 6.25 -1.59 15.44
CA THR A 123 7.28 -2.05 14.49
C THR A 123 7.96 -3.35 14.93
N THR A 124 7.62 -3.86 16.10
CA THR A 124 8.17 -5.11 16.64
C THR A 124 7.14 -5.81 17.52
N CYS A 125 7.34 -7.11 17.77
CA CYS A 125 6.56 -7.85 18.75
C CYS A 125 7.29 -7.97 20.09
N LEU A 126 6.52 -7.93 21.18
CA LEU A 126 6.99 -8.17 22.53
C LEU A 126 7.08 -9.67 22.82
N THR A 127 8.12 -10.10 23.52
CA THR A 127 8.28 -11.50 23.95
C THR A 127 7.44 -11.77 25.19
N CYS A 128 6.80 -12.95 25.28
CA CYS A 128 6.14 -13.38 26.50
C CYS A 128 7.14 -13.50 27.67
N GLY A 129 6.78 -12.96 28.84
CA GLY A 129 7.60 -13.03 30.04
C GLY A 129 7.57 -14.38 30.76
N ASP A 130 8.25 -14.47 31.90
CA ASP A 130 8.28 -15.67 32.73
C ASP A 130 6.86 -16.09 33.18
N ASN A 131 6.53 -17.38 33.05
CA ASN A 131 5.20 -17.97 33.30
C ASN A 131 4.09 -17.49 32.33
N GLN A 132 4.46 -16.92 31.19
CA GLN A 132 3.56 -16.58 30.10
C GLN A 132 3.99 -17.29 28.82
N TYR A 133 3.03 -17.57 27.94
CA TYR A 133 3.28 -18.21 26.66
C TYR A 133 2.26 -17.77 25.62
N GLN A 134 2.60 -17.92 24.34
CA GLN A 134 1.67 -17.74 23.25
C GLN A 134 1.91 -18.80 22.18
N ASP A 135 0.92 -19.66 21.97
CA ASP A 135 0.96 -20.81 21.05
C ASP A 135 0.36 -20.51 19.67
N GLN A 136 -0.24 -19.33 19.48
CA GLN A 136 -0.83 -18.87 18.24
C GLN A 136 -0.13 -17.59 17.74
N ALA A 137 0.03 -17.46 16.42
CA ALA A 137 0.54 -16.22 15.85
C ALA A 137 -0.56 -15.15 15.82
N GLY A 138 -0.16 -13.89 15.68
CA GLY A 138 -1.10 -12.78 15.47
C GLY A 138 -1.87 -12.40 16.73
N GLN A 139 -1.29 -12.55 17.92
CA GLN A 139 -2.01 -12.39 19.18
C GLN A 139 -1.63 -11.09 19.90
N PRO A 140 -2.61 -10.40 20.52
CA PRO A 140 -2.37 -9.13 21.21
C PRO A 140 -1.87 -9.30 22.64
N GLY A 141 -1.73 -10.53 23.13
CA GLY A 141 -1.32 -10.82 24.49
C GLY A 141 -0.80 -12.24 24.67
N CYS A 142 -0.11 -12.47 25.78
CA CYS A 142 0.30 -13.81 26.20
C CYS A 142 -0.72 -14.45 27.15
N LYS A 143 -0.83 -15.77 27.06
CA LYS A 143 -1.56 -16.61 28.01
C LYS A 143 -0.69 -16.82 29.25
N THR A 144 -1.28 -16.81 30.44
CA THR A 144 -0.59 -17.17 31.68
C THR A 144 -0.65 -18.68 31.88
N THR A 145 0.45 -19.28 32.33
CA THR A 145 0.36 -20.60 32.95
C THR A 145 -0.14 -20.42 34.37
N ASN A 146 -1.32 -20.94 34.71
CA ASN A 146 -1.65 -21.11 36.13
C ASN A 146 -0.53 -21.95 36.76
N ALA A 147 0.01 -21.49 37.89
CA ALA A 147 1.04 -22.16 38.69
C ALA A 147 0.56 -23.47 39.36
N GLY A 148 -0.20 -24.30 38.63
CA GLY A 148 -0.82 -25.52 39.11
C GLY A 148 -0.81 -26.68 38.11
N PHE A 149 -0.35 -26.48 36.87
CA PHE A 149 -0.09 -27.59 35.94
C PHE A 149 1.40 -27.87 35.88
N VAL A 150 1.92 -28.41 36.98
CA VAL A 150 3.09 -29.29 36.87
C VAL A 150 2.64 -30.46 36.00
N SER A 151 3.23 -30.58 34.81
CA SER A 151 3.35 -31.86 34.14
C SER A 151 4.22 -32.74 35.03
N VAL A 152 3.64 -33.27 36.11
CA VAL A 152 4.18 -34.46 36.75
C VAL A 152 4.08 -35.54 35.68
N GLY A 153 5.21 -35.80 35.04
CA GLY A 153 5.39 -37.00 34.25
C GLY A 153 4.82 -38.16 35.06
N SER A 154 3.99 -38.94 34.38
CA SER A 154 3.29 -40.12 34.87
C SER A 154 4.10 -40.90 35.92
N PRO A 155 3.46 -41.45 36.96
CA PRO A 155 4.16 -42.21 38.00
C PRO A 155 4.98 -43.36 37.37
N PRO A 156 6.14 -43.71 37.95
CA PRO A 156 6.92 -44.84 37.46
C PRO A 156 6.09 -46.12 37.66
N THR A 157 5.63 -46.72 36.57
CA THR A 157 5.08 -48.07 36.63
C THR A 157 6.25 -49.03 36.60
N SER A 158 6.74 -49.39 37.79
CA SER A 158 7.69 -50.49 37.98
C SER A 158 7.19 -51.35 39.15
N GLN A 159 6.37 -52.35 38.82
CA GLN A 159 6.03 -53.61 39.51
C GLN A 159 5.32 -54.43 38.40
N GLU A 160 5.67 -55.65 38.00
CA GLU A 160 6.53 -56.73 38.54
C GLU A 160 7.36 -57.37 37.41
#